data_AF-A0A1M7HYZ6-F1
#
_entry.id   AF-A0A1M7HYZ6-F1
#
_cell.length_a   1.000
_cell.length_b   1.000
_cell.length_c   1.000
_cell.angle_alpha   90.00
_cell.angle_beta   90.00
_cell.angle_gamma   90.00
#
_symmetry.space_group_name_H-M   'P 1'
#
loop_
_entity.id
_entity.type
_entity.pdbx_description
1 polymer ?
#
loop_
_entity_poly.entity_id
_entity_poly.type
_entity_poly.pdbx_seq_one_letter_code
_entity_poly.pdbx_strand_id
1 'polypeptide(L)'
;MSANRKPMPPGFDEDEIPDLSAPEWIERFDAVPVRRGRPPADAPKISTTLRLDPDVLDWFKAGGAGWQSRMNQALRKAAGLD
;
A
#
# COMPACT_ATOMS: atom_id res chain seq x y z
N MET A 1 -13.17 4.80 5.61
CA MET A 1 -12.74 5.40 6.89
C MET A 1 -12.17 4.29 7.77
N SER A 2 -10.95 4.47 8.30
CA SER A 2 -10.17 3.62 9.24
C SER A 2 -10.79 2.30 9.72
N ALA A 3 -10.52 1.18 9.01
CA ALA A 3 -10.88 -0.16 9.47
C ALA A 3 -9.74 -0.90 10.21
N ASN A 4 -8.58 -0.26 10.42
CA ASN A 4 -7.37 -0.96 10.89
C ASN A 4 -6.64 -0.27 12.05
N ARG A 5 -7.32 0.56 12.86
CA ARG A 5 -6.73 1.06 14.11
C ARG A 5 -7.07 0.10 15.24
N LYS A 6 -6.08 -0.66 15.70
CA LYS A 6 -6.19 -1.42 16.94
C LYS A 6 -6.17 -0.41 18.10
N PRO A 7 -7.12 -0.45 19.05
CA PRO A 7 -7.09 0.42 20.21
C PRO A 7 -5.86 0.10 21.07
N MET A 8 -5.35 1.11 21.77
CA MET A 8 -4.28 0.93 22.74
C MET A 8 -4.74 -0.07 23.81
N PRO A 9 -3.92 -1.08 24.17
CA PRO A 9 -4.31 -2.07 25.17
C PRO A 9 -4.61 -1.37 26.51
N PRO A 10 -5.68 -1.80 27.23
CA PRO A 10 -5.97 -1.27 28.55
C PRO A 10 -4.88 -1.70 29.55
N GLY A 11 -4.41 -0.77 30.38
CA GLY A 11 -3.33 -1.01 31.34
C GLY A 11 -1.91 -0.86 30.78
N PHE A 12 -1.75 -0.08 29.70
CA PHE A 12 -0.42 0.36 29.28
C PHE A 12 0.16 1.30 30.35
N ASP A 13 1.14 0.81 31.09
CA ASP A 13 1.91 1.59 32.05
C ASP A 13 3.02 2.34 31.30
N GLU A 14 3.01 3.66 31.37
CA GLU A 14 4.01 4.50 30.70
C GLU A 14 5.40 4.35 31.34
N ASP A 15 5.47 3.91 32.60
CA ASP A 15 6.71 3.71 33.33
C ASP A 15 7.40 2.37 32.96
N GLU A 16 6.69 1.44 32.31
CA GLU A 16 7.25 0.19 31.78
C GLU A 16 7.86 0.35 30.37
N ILE A 17 7.75 1.53 29.76
CA ILE A 17 8.32 1.80 28.43
C ILE A 17 9.85 1.80 28.54
N PRO A 18 10.56 0.90 27.84
CA PRO A 18 12.02 0.91 27.85
C PRO A 18 12.53 2.22 27.24
N ASP A 19 13.59 2.79 27.81
CA ASP A 19 14.29 3.90 27.18
C ASP A 19 14.94 3.40 25.88
N LEU A 20 14.29 3.70 24.75
CA LEU A 20 14.74 3.29 23.43
C LEU A 20 16.05 3.97 23.01
N SER A 21 16.52 4.96 23.78
CA SER A 21 17.83 5.59 23.61
C SER A 21 18.95 4.92 24.43
N ALA A 22 18.62 3.92 25.26
CA ALA A 22 19.62 3.16 25.99
C ALA A 22 20.52 2.33 25.04
N PRO A 23 21.78 2.06 25.43
CA PRO A 23 22.76 1.40 24.57
C PRO A 23 22.28 0.05 24.01
N GLU A 24 21.59 -0.77 24.82
CA GLU A 24 21.09 -2.07 24.38
C GLU A 24 20.05 -1.98 23.25
N TRP A 25 19.30 -0.88 23.20
CA TRP A 25 18.29 -0.65 22.16
C TRP A 25 18.93 -0.09 20.90
N ILE A 26 19.90 0.80 21.02
CA ILE A 26 20.68 1.33 19.89
C ILE A 26 21.38 0.19 19.15
N GLU A 27 22.11 -0.67 19.88
CA GLU A 27 22.79 -1.83 19.30
C GLU A 27 21.81 -2.77 18.58
N ARG A 28 20.63 -2.96 19.17
CA ARG A 28 19.57 -3.78 18.57
C ARG A 28 19.00 -3.17 17.29
N PHE A 29 18.83 -1.86 17.22
CA PHE A 29 18.37 -1.19 16.00
C PHE A 29 19.44 -1.19 14.91
N ASP A 30 20.70 -0.99 15.26
CA ASP A 30 21.83 -1.01 14.32
C ASP A 30 22.07 -2.41 13.73
N ALA A 31 21.83 -3.46 14.52
CA ALA A 31 21.96 -4.85 14.06
C ALA A 31 20.84 -5.28 13.08
N VAL A 32 19.73 -4.54 12.98
CA VAL A 32 18.61 -4.90 12.11
C VAL A 32 18.88 -4.38 10.68
N PRO A 33 18.93 -5.26 9.66
CA PRO A 33 19.07 -4.81 8.28
C PRO A 33 17.83 -4.02 7.86
N VAL A 34 18.04 -2.76 7.45
CA VAL A 34 16.97 -1.88 6.97
C VAL A 34 16.38 -2.44 5.67
N ARG A 35 15.31 -3.23 5.80
CA ARG A 35 14.49 -3.65 4.66
C ARG A 35 13.58 -2.49 4.28
N ARG A 36 14.03 -1.67 3.32
CA ARG A 36 13.23 -0.55 2.79
C ARG A 36 12.04 -1.09 1.99
N GLY A 37 10.87 -1.15 2.64
CA GLY A 37 9.57 -1.28 1.99
C GLY A 37 9.31 -2.56 1.20
N ARG A 38 8.23 -2.54 0.41
CA ARG A 38 7.89 -3.60 -0.54
C ARG A 38 9.01 -3.72 -1.58
N PRO A 39 9.47 -4.94 -1.93
CA PRO A 39 10.42 -5.12 -3.01
C PRO A 39 9.99 -4.36 -4.26
N PRO A 40 10.91 -3.66 -4.95
CA PRO A 40 10.59 -2.98 -6.20
C PRO A 40 10.05 -4.01 -7.19
N ALA A 41 8.91 -3.71 -7.82
CA ALA A 41 8.41 -4.53 -8.91
C ALA A 41 9.27 -4.29 -10.15
N ASP A 42 9.61 -5.35 -10.90
CA ASP A 42 10.43 -5.24 -12.12
C ASP A 42 9.78 -4.34 -13.18
N ALA A 43 8.44 -4.33 -13.25
CA ALA A 43 7.67 -3.46 -14.13
C ALA A 43 6.48 -2.84 -13.36
N PRO A 44 6.68 -1.70 -12.67
CA PRO A 44 5.62 -1.04 -11.94
C PRO A 44 4.59 -0.41 -12.90
N LYS A 45 3.32 -0.36 -12.47
CA LYS A 45 2.29 0.41 -13.20
C LYS A 45 2.65 1.90 -13.11
N ILE A 46 2.63 2.58 -14.25
CA ILE A 46 2.89 4.02 -14.32
C ILE A 46 1.56 4.75 -14.13
N SER A 47 1.50 5.63 -13.14
CA SER A 47 0.35 6.53 -12.97
C SER A 47 0.41 7.61 -14.05
N THR A 48 -0.55 7.59 -14.97
CA THR A 48 -0.67 8.60 -16.03
C THR A 48 -2.03 9.30 -15.95
N THR A 49 -2.08 10.53 -16.47
CA THR A 49 -3.34 11.27 -16.62
C THR A 49 -3.89 11.01 -18.02
N LEU A 50 -5.03 10.32 -18.10
CA LEU A 50 -5.74 10.03 -19.35
C LEU A 50 -7.17 10.57 -19.26
N ARG A 51 -7.65 11.19 -20.34
CA ARG A 51 -9.06 11.55 -20.49
C ARG A 51 -9.80 10.38 -21.13
N LEU A 52 -10.89 9.95 -20.51
CA LEU A 52 -11.76 8.88 -20.97
C LEU A 52 -13.18 9.45 -21.09
N ASP A 53 -13.99 8.86 -21.96
CA ASP A 53 -15.40 9.19 -22.03
C ASP A 53 -16.10 8.84 -20.70
N PRO A 54 -17.07 9.65 -20.24
CA PRO A 54 -17.71 9.45 -18.94
C PRO A 54 -18.43 8.10 -18.81
N ASP A 55 -19.07 7.64 -19.88
CA ASP A 55 -19.81 6.38 -19.95
C ASP A 55 -18.91 5.16 -19.76
N VAL A 56 -17.73 5.17 -20.36
CA VAL A 56 -16.70 4.13 -20.19
C VAL A 56 -16.27 4.08 -18.72
N LEU A 57 -15.99 5.24 -18.13
CA LEU A 57 -15.55 5.32 -16.73
C LEU A 57 -16.65 4.83 -15.77
N ASP A 58 -17.89 5.21 -16.00
CA ASP A 58 -19.04 4.83 -15.19
C ASP A 58 -19.33 3.33 -15.30
N TRP A 59 -19.23 2.76 -16.50
CA TRP A 59 -19.37 1.32 -16.71
C TRP A 59 -18.37 0.51 -15.88
N PHE A 60 -17.08 0.89 -15.90
CA PHE A 60 -16.07 0.18 -15.10
C PHE A 60 -16.31 0.36 -13.59
N LYS A 61 -16.59 1.59 -13.14
CA LYS A 61 -16.86 1.92 -11.73
C LYS A 61 -18.09 1.20 -11.18
N ALA A 62 -19.14 1.01 -11.99
CA ALA A 62 -20.35 0.29 -11.59
C ALA A 62 -20.05 -1.15 -11.14
N GLY A 63 -18.99 -1.78 -11.68
CA GLY A 63 -18.52 -3.09 -11.22
C GLY A 63 -17.80 -3.09 -9.87
N GLY A 64 -17.77 -1.96 -9.15
CA GLY A 64 -17.24 -1.86 -7.79
C GLY A 64 -15.72 -1.99 -7.69
N ALA A 65 -15.25 -2.52 -6.55
CA ALA A 65 -13.82 -2.64 -6.26
C ALA A 65 -13.03 -3.34 -7.39
N GLY A 66 -11.81 -2.88 -7.65
CA GLY A 66 -10.96 -3.43 -8.70
C GLY A 66 -11.29 -2.98 -10.12
N TRP A 67 -12.17 -2.00 -10.32
CA TRP A 67 -12.53 -1.49 -11.65
C TRP A 67 -11.34 -1.00 -12.47
N GLN A 68 -10.35 -0.35 -11.84
CA GLN A 68 -9.12 0.08 -12.52
C GLN A 68 -8.29 -1.11 -13.04
N SER A 69 -8.24 -2.21 -12.28
CA SER A 69 -7.55 -3.43 -12.72
C SER A 69 -8.26 -4.09 -13.90
N ARG A 70 -9.60 -4.13 -13.90
CA ARG A 70 -10.39 -4.62 -15.04
C ARG A 70 -10.20 -3.73 -16.28
N MET A 71 -10.21 -2.41 -16.10
CA MET A 71 -9.94 -1.46 -17.17
C MET A 71 -8.55 -1.67 -17.77
N ASN A 72 -7.53 -1.84 -16.93
CA ASN A 72 -6.17 -2.14 -17.39
C ASN A 72 -6.10 -3.47 -18.18
N GLN A 73 -6.79 -4.52 -17.74
CA GLN A 73 -6.86 -5.79 -18.50
C GLN A 73 -7.54 -5.62 -19.86
N ALA A 74 -8.63 -4.85 -19.92
CA ALA A 74 -9.31 -4.55 -21.19
C ALA A 74 -8.38 -3.81 -22.16
N LEU A 75 -7.61 -2.83 -21.67
CA LEU A 75 -6.61 -2.11 -22.47
C LEU A 75 -5.49 -3.03 -22.97
N ARG A 76 -5.00 -3.96 -22.13
CA ARG A 76 -4.00 -4.96 -22.55
C ARG A 76 -4.51 -5.86 -23.67
N LYS A 77 -5.73 -6.37 -23.53
CA LYS A 77 -6.38 -7.21 -24.55
C LYS A 77 -6.58 -6.44 -25.86
N ALA A 78 -7.06 -5.20 -25.80
CA ALA A 78 -7.24 -4.35 -26.98
C ALA A 78 -5.92 -4.03 -27.69
N ALA A 79 -4.82 -3.94 -26.94
CA ALA A 79 -3.48 -3.69 -27.47
C ALA A 79 -2.73 -4.96 -27.90
N GLY A 80 -3.29 -6.16 -27.70
CA GLY A 80 -2.61 -7.43 -27.99
C GLY A 80 -1.44 -7.76 -27.05
N LEU A 81 -1.48 -7.26 -25.81
CA LEU A 81 -0.46 -7.48 -24.78
C LEU A 81 -0.81 -8.62 -23.81
N ASP A 82 -1.83 -9.41 -24.14
CA ASP A 82 -2.42 -10.50 -23.35
C ASP A 82 -2.62 -11.74 -24.23
#